data_AF-A0A6V8U8J3-F1
#
_entry.id   AF-A0A6V8U8J3-F1
#
_cell.length_a   1.000
_cell.length_b   1.000
_cell.length_c   1.000
_cell.angle_alpha   90.00
_cell.angle_beta   90.00
_cell.angle_gamma   90.00
#
_symmetry.space_group_name_H-M   'P 1'
#
loop_
_entity.id
_entity.type
_entity.pdbx_description
1 polymer ?
#
loop_
_entity_poly.entity_id
_entity_poly.type
_entity_poly.pdbx_seq_one_letter_code
_entity_poly.pdbx_strand_id
1 'polypeptide(L)'
;MIMNDIITVTEAAQLLELTPQRVRTMCKQGSIDAYQSGRTWLIKSSSVEKLMLVNSLSDAQNSYSMLASEPKNKPKALSFFSGAMGLDLGIEQAGFETLLASEIDKAARDTILSNRPNMALIGDIRDYTTEDILKLAGVSSGNEIDLIMGGPPCQAFSTAGKRLGLEDERGNVFIKYLDVALDIRPKYIVIENVRGLLSAPMKHRPHNERGEGLPPLKSEEQPGGVLHYIIRIIKSAGYSVSFNLYNSANFGVPQIRERVIIICSRDGSRVPFLQPTHSEKGEYGLPKWITLRETITNLKNITH
;
A
#
# COMPACT_ATOMS: atom_id res chain seq x y z
N MET A 1 9.27 -2.74 -44.97
CA MET A 1 7.99 -3.17 -45.56
C MET A 1 7.04 -2.00 -45.39
N ILE A 2 6.55 -1.40 -46.47
CA ILE A 2 5.62 -0.24 -46.37
C ILE A 2 4.29 -0.82 -45.90
N MET A 3 3.93 -0.61 -44.63
CA MET A 3 2.63 -1.01 -44.11
C MET A 3 1.55 -0.16 -44.75
N ASN A 4 0.41 -0.77 -45.11
CA ASN A 4 -0.79 -0.04 -45.47
C ASN A 4 -1.10 1.00 -44.39
N ASP A 5 -1.57 2.19 -44.80
CA ASP A 5 -1.86 3.31 -43.90
C ASP A 5 -2.99 2.97 -42.90
N ILE A 6 -3.75 1.91 -43.19
CA ILE A 6 -4.87 1.39 -42.41
C ILE A 6 -4.75 -0.12 -42.26
N ILE A 7 -4.94 -0.60 -41.03
CA ILE A 7 -4.94 -2.01 -40.64
C ILE A 7 -6.22 -2.36 -39.88
N THR A 8 -6.54 -3.65 -39.84
CA THR A 8 -7.69 -4.20 -39.13
C THR A 8 -7.41 -4.39 -37.64
N VAL A 9 -8.47 -4.59 -36.85
CA VAL A 9 -8.37 -4.96 -35.42
C VAL A 9 -7.51 -6.21 -35.22
N THR A 10 -7.62 -7.21 -36.10
CA THR A 10 -6.88 -8.47 -35.96
C THR A 10 -5.39 -8.26 -36.22
N GLU A 11 -5.04 -7.49 -37.24
CA GLU A 11 -3.64 -7.14 -37.52
C GLU A 11 -3.04 -6.27 -36.41
N ALA A 12 -3.78 -5.27 -35.92
CA ALA A 12 -3.35 -4.46 -34.78
C ALA A 12 -3.20 -5.28 -33.49
N ALA A 13 -4.06 -6.28 -33.27
CA ALA A 13 -3.98 -7.19 -32.13
C ALA A 13 -2.72 -8.08 -32.19
N GLN A 14 -2.40 -8.59 -33.37
CA GLN A 14 -1.17 -9.37 -33.58
C GLN A 14 0.09 -8.52 -33.40
N LEU A 15 0.06 -7.28 -33.92
CA LEU A 15 1.16 -6.33 -33.75
C LEU A 15 1.36 -6.01 -32.26
N LEU A 16 0.31 -5.59 -31.55
CA LEU A 16 0.42 -5.17 -30.15
C LEU A 16 0.52 -6.34 -29.15
N GLU A 17 0.48 -7.59 -29.60
CA GLU A 17 0.36 -8.80 -28.76
C GLU A 17 -0.84 -8.74 -27.78
N LEU A 18 -1.96 -8.19 -28.25
CA LEU A 18 -3.20 -8.03 -27.48
C LEU A 18 -4.33 -8.90 -28.04
N THR A 19 -5.40 -9.07 -27.27
CA THR A 19 -6.62 -9.66 -27.80
C THR A 19 -7.36 -8.67 -28.72
N PRO A 20 -8.05 -9.14 -29.78
CA PRO A 20 -8.89 -8.27 -30.63
C PRO A 20 -9.93 -7.48 -29.84
N GLN A 21 -10.43 -8.04 -28.74
CA GLN A 21 -11.39 -7.35 -27.88
C GLN A 21 -10.76 -6.16 -27.15
N ARG A 22 -9.50 -6.29 -26.70
CA ARG A 22 -8.76 -5.19 -26.06
C ARG A 22 -8.51 -4.06 -27.06
N VAL A 23 -8.12 -4.39 -28.29
CA VAL A 23 -7.93 -3.42 -29.38
C VAL A 23 -9.24 -2.68 -29.69
N ARG A 24 -10.39 -3.36 -29.74
CA ARG A 24 -11.70 -2.69 -29.91
C ARG A 24 -12.03 -1.73 -28.77
N THR A 25 -11.69 -2.08 -27.53
CA THR A 25 -11.86 -1.19 -26.39
C THR A 25 -10.98 0.05 -26.54
N MET A 26 -9.73 -0.11 -26.98
CA MET A 26 -8.82 1.01 -27.24
C MET A 26 -9.32 1.93 -28.35
N CYS A 27 -9.91 1.38 -29.42
CA CYS A 27 -10.57 2.19 -30.45
C CYS A 27 -11.76 2.99 -29.90
N LYS A 28 -12.59 2.37 -29.05
CA LYS A 28 -13.73 3.07 -28.40
C LYS A 28 -13.30 4.17 -27.45
N GLN A 29 -12.18 3.98 -26.76
CA GLN A 29 -11.63 4.92 -25.77
C GLN A 29 -10.76 6.02 -26.41
N GLY A 30 -10.53 5.96 -27.73
CA GLY A 30 -9.65 6.90 -28.44
C GLY A 30 -8.17 6.73 -28.13
N SER A 31 -7.77 5.58 -27.56
CA SER A 31 -6.36 5.28 -27.25
C SER A 31 -5.55 4.87 -28.49
N ILE A 32 -6.24 4.52 -29.58
CA ILE A 32 -5.66 4.26 -30.91
C ILE A 32 -6.47 5.05 -31.92
N ASP A 33 -5.80 5.75 -32.84
CA ASP A 33 -6.44 6.46 -33.94
C ASP A 33 -7.13 5.46 -34.88
N ALA A 34 -8.46 5.46 -34.86
CA ALA A 34 -9.29 4.53 -35.59
C ALA A 34 -10.66 5.15 -35.91
N TYR A 35 -11.26 4.71 -37.00
CA TYR A 35 -12.62 5.10 -37.38
C TYR A 35 -13.43 3.86 -37.77
N GLN A 36 -14.76 3.99 -37.67
CA GLN A 36 -15.67 2.91 -38.05
C GLN A 36 -16.10 3.05 -39.51
N SER A 37 -16.04 1.94 -40.23
CA SER A 37 -16.73 1.77 -41.51
C SER A 37 -17.72 0.62 -41.37
N GLY A 38 -19.01 0.95 -41.23
CA GLY A 38 -20.05 0.00 -40.88
C GLY A 38 -19.85 -0.58 -39.48
N ARG A 39 -19.64 -1.90 -39.38
CA ARG A 39 -19.39 -2.63 -38.11
C ARG A 39 -17.91 -2.88 -37.84
N THR A 40 -17.03 -2.45 -38.73
CA THR A 40 -15.60 -2.74 -38.68
C THR A 40 -14.81 -1.52 -38.27
N TRP A 41 -13.83 -1.71 -37.38
CA TRP A 41 -12.85 -0.68 -37.05
C TRP A 41 -11.68 -0.74 -38.03
N LEU A 42 -11.37 0.42 -38.59
CA LEU A 42 -10.20 0.68 -39.42
C LEU A 42 -9.23 1.52 -38.59
N ILE A 43 -8.01 1.00 -38.39
CA ILE A 43 -7.02 1.53 -37.46
C ILE A 43 -5.87 2.11 -38.27
N LYS A 44 -5.43 3.33 -37.94
CA LYS A 44 -4.26 3.93 -38.59
C LYS A 44 -2.98 3.24 -38.12
N SER A 45 -2.19 2.69 -39.05
CA SER A 45 -0.99 1.92 -38.72
C SER A 45 0.02 2.72 -37.90
N SER A 46 0.22 3.99 -38.23
CA SER A 46 1.10 4.90 -37.47
C SER A 46 0.73 5.09 -36.00
N SER A 47 -0.56 4.98 -35.64
CA SER A 47 -0.98 5.04 -34.23
C SER A 47 -0.62 3.77 -33.47
N VAL A 48 -0.57 2.63 -34.15
CA VAL A 48 -0.14 1.34 -33.58
C VAL A 48 1.38 1.31 -33.45
N GLU A 49 2.11 1.79 -34.47
CA GLU A 49 3.57 1.94 -34.42
C GLU A 49 4.02 2.85 -33.27
N LYS A 50 3.33 3.96 -33.04
CA LYS A 50 3.62 4.86 -31.90
C LYS A 50 3.48 4.14 -30.56
N LEU A 51 2.45 3.31 -30.40
CA LEU A 51 2.26 2.51 -29.19
C LEU A 51 3.33 1.43 -29.05
N MET A 52 3.73 0.79 -30.15
CA MET A 52 4.85 -0.14 -30.16
C MET A 52 6.15 0.54 -29.74
N LEU A 53 6.45 1.74 -30.25
CA LEU A 53 7.62 2.51 -29.87
C LEU A 53 7.61 2.89 -28.38
N VAL A 54 6.45 3.26 -27.84
CA VAL A 54 6.30 3.54 -26.40
C VAL A 54 6.52 2.27 -25.58
N ASN A 55 5.99 1.12 -26.02
CA ASN A 55 6.24 -0.17 -25.37
C ASN A 55 7.71 -0.60 -25.52
N SER A 56 8.35 -0.39 -26.66
CA SER A 56 9.76 -0.70 -26.88
C SER A 56 10.69 0.19 -26.04
N LEU A 57 10.29 1.45 -25.76
CA LEU A 57 11.01 2.35 -24.88
C LEU A 57 10.83 1.97 -23.40
N SER A 58 9.65 1.46 -23.00
CA SER A 58 9.49 0.87 -21.66
C SER A 58 10.24 -0.46 -21.55
N ASP A 59 10.29 -1.26 -22.61
CA ASP A 59 11.08 -2.48 -22.70
C ASP A 59 12.59 -2.22 -22.73
N ALA A 60 13.04 -1.10 -23.30
CA ALA A 60 14.42 -0.64 -23.26
C ALA A 60 14.85 -0.21 -21.84
N GLN A 61 13.93 0.40 -21.08
CA GLN A 61 14.14 0.68 -19.65
C GLN A 61 14.09 -0.60 -18.80
N ASN A 62 13.24 -1.57 -19.17
CA ASN A 62 13.17 -2.88 -18.52
C ASN A 62 14.37 -3.79 -18.87
N SER A 63 15.01 -3.63 -20.02
CA SER A 63 16.16 -4.45 -20.41
C SER A 63 17.46 -4.04 -19.72
N TYR A 64 17.57 -2.78 -19.26
CA TYR A 64 18.64 -2.36 -18.35
C TYR A 64 18.46 -2.88 -16.92
N SER A 65 17.22 -3.18 -16.49
CA SER A 65 16.96 -3.86 -15.20
C SER A 65 17.05 -5.39 -15.29
N MET A 66 16.91 -5.99 -16.47
CA MET A 66 17.02 -7.45 -16.72
C MET A 66 18.45 -8.02 -16.69
N LEU A 67 19.49 -7.19 -16.70
CA LEU A 67 20.89 -7.65 -16.51
C LEU A 67 21.26 -7.84 -15.04
N ALA A 68 20.40 -7.45 -14.10
CA ALA A 68 20.43 -7.97 -12.74
C ALA A 68 19.54 -9.21 -12.71
N SER A 69 20.11 -10.38 -12.41
CA SER A 69 19.34 -11.61 -12.25
C SER A 69 18.22 -11.39 -11.21
N GLU A 70 16.98 -11.25 -11.68
CA GLU A 70 15.82 -11.18 -10.78
C GLU A 70 15.82 -12.43 -9.89
N PRO A 71 15.81 -12.28 -8.55
CA PRO A 71 15.82 -13.42 -7.65
C PRO A 71 14.56 -14.24 -7.92
N LYS A 72 14.77 -15.55 -8.11
CA LYS A 72 13.77 -16.53 -8.59
C LYS A 72 12.53 -16.72 -7.68
N ASN A 73 12.34 -15.93 -6.63
CA ASN A 73 11.16 -15.86 -5.77
C ASN A 73 11.25 -14.60 -4.89
N LYS A 74 10.55 -13.51 -5.26
CA LYS A 74 10.39 -12.34 -4.39
C LYS A 74 9.49 -12.71 -3.19
N PRO A 75 9.78 -12.25 -1.96
CA PRO A 75 8.88 -12.47 -0.83
C PRO A 75 7.55 -11.76 -1.06
N LYS A 76 6.45 -12.45 -0.74
CA LYS A 76 5.09 -12.09 -1.13
C LYS A 76 4.42 -11.24 -0.07
N ALA A 77 3.84 -10.11 -0.48
CA ALA A 77 3.16 -9.17 0.39
C ALA A 77 1.69 -8.96 0.00
N LEU A 78 0.84 -8.75 1.01
CA LEU A 78 -0.52 -8.23 0.85
C LEU A 78 -0.62 -6.87 1.55
N SER A 79 -1.23 -5.90 0.88
CA SER A 79 -1.37 -4.54 1.38
C SER A 79 -2.82 -4.18 1.63
N PHE A 80 -3.09 -3.57 2.79
CA PHE A 80 -4.41 -3.11 3.18
C PHE A 80 -4.37 -1.64 3.58
N PHE A 81 -5.41 -0.88 3.22
CA PHE A 81 -5.44 0.58 3.39
C PHE A 81 -4.26 1.24 2.63
N SER A 82 -4.09 0.82 1.38
CA SER A 82 -2.87 1.07 0.59
C SER A 82 -2.70 2.55 0.23
N GLY A 83 -3.78 3.33 0.27
CA GLY A 83 -3.82 4.70 -0.21
C GLY A 83 -3.30 4.76 -1.64
N ALA A 84 -2.42 5.72 -1.92
CA ALA A 84 -1.72 5.82 -3.20
C ALA A 84 -0.42 4.98 -3.26
N MET A 85 -0.32 3.88 -2.49
CA MET A 85 0.80 2.91 -2.47
C MET A 85 2.10 3.40 -1.81
N GLY A 86 2.05 4.41 -0.94
CA GLY A 86 3.26 5.00 -0.35
C GLY A 86 4.09 4.02 0.49
N LEU A 87 3.42 3.25 1.36
CA LEU A 87 4.07 2.21 2.16
C LEU A 87 4.56 1.06 1.26
N ASP A 88 3.72 0.68 0.30
CA ASP A 88 3.93 -0.42 -0.63
C ASP A 88 5.18 -0.21 -1.49
N LEU A 89 5.37 1.01 -2.02
CA LEU A 89 6.55 1.36 -2.80
C LEU A 89 7.84 1.18 -2.01
N GLY A 90 7.84 1.49 -0.70
CA GLY A 90 9.00 1.25 0.17
C GLY A 90 9.28 -0.24 0.38
N ILE A 91 8.23 -1.04 0.52
CA ILE A 91 8.33 -2.50 0.69
C ILE A 91 8.77 -3.20 -0.61
N GLU A 92 8.29 -2.75 -1.76
CA GLU A 92 8.75 -3.23 -3.07
C GLU A 92 10.21 -2.87 -3.33
N GLN A 93 10.63 -1.65 -2.95
CA GLN A 93 12.05 -1.25 -3.01
C GLN A 93 12.93 -2.10 -2.08
N ALA A 94 12.37 -2.64 -1.00
CA ALA A 94 13.05 -3.61 -0.14
C ALA A 94 13.08 -5.04 -0.72
N GLY A 95 12.51 -5.26 -1.90
CA GLY A 95 12.57 -6.51 -2.65
C GLY A 95 11.33 -7.40 -2.56
N PHE A 96 10.26 -6.96 -1.88
CA PHE A 96 8.99 -7.70 -1.82
C PHE A 96 8.17 -7.53 -3.10
N GLU A 97 7.27 -8.47 -3.34
CA GLU A 97 6.25 -8.40 -4.39
C GLU A 97 4.89 -8.19 -3.74
N THR A 98 4.26 -7.04 -3.99
CA THR A 98 2.89 -6.76 -3.57
C THR A 98 1.91 -7.46 -4.51
N LEU A 99 1.28 -8.54 -4.05
CA LEU A 99 0.36 -9.34 -4.85
C LEU A 99 -1.04 -8.73 -4.94
N LEU A 100 -1.47 -8.06 -3.87
CA LEU A 100 -2.80 -7.49 -3.76
C LEU A 100 -2.77 -6.24 -2.89
N ALA A 101 -3.58 -5.26 -3.29
CA ALA A 101 -3.85 -4.03 -2.55
C ALA A 101 -5.35 -3.93 -2.20
N SER A 102 -5.67 -3.52 -0.99
CA SER A 102 -7.02 -3.13 -0.57
C SER A 102 -7.06 -1.62 -0.33
N GLU A 103 -8.00 -0.95 -1.00
CA GLU A 103 -8.22 0.49 -0.87
C GLU A 103 -9.68 0.83 -1.21
N ILE A 104 -10.35 1.60 -0.36
CA ILE A 104 -11.76 1.97 -0.51
C ILE A 104 -11.93 3.33 -1.21
N ASP A 105 -10.96 4.24 -1.04
CA ASP A 105 -11.02 5.57 -1.63
C ASP A 105 -10.87 5.51 -3.16
N LYS A 106 -11.85 6.06 -3.86
CA LYS A 106 -11.90 6.00 -5.32
C LYS A 106 -10.69 6.68 -5.97
N ALA A 107 -10.24 7.83 -5.48
CA ALA A 107 -9.15 8.57 -6.10
C ALA A 107 -7.80 7.83 -5.92
N ALA A 108 -7.59 7.25 -4.75
CA ALA A 108 -6.46 6.37 -4.49
C ALA A 108 -6.48 5.13 -5.41
N ARG A 109 -7.63 4.47 -5.56
CA ARG A 109 -7.80 3.35 -6.51
C ARG A 109 -7.51 3.75 -7.96
N ASP A 110 -8.03 4.89 -8.41
CA ASP A 110 -7.78 5.41 -9.76
C ASP A 110 -6.26 5.65 -9.96
N THR A 111 -5.57 6.15 -8.93
CA THR A 111 -4.11 6.32 -8.92
C THR A 111 -3.38 4.98 -9.00
N ILE A 112 -3.79 3.99 -8.21
CA ILE A 112 -3.21 2.63 -8.25
C ILE A 112 -3.33 2.05 -9.65
N LEU A 113 -4.53 2.03 -10.22
CA LEU A 113 -4.77 1.41 -11.52
C LEU A 113 -4.10 2.14 -12.68
N SER A 114 -3.92 3.47 -12.57
CA SER A 114 -3.19 4.25 -13.57
C SER A 114 -1.70 3.90 -13.60
N ASN A 115 -1.12 3.54 -12.46
CA ASN A 115 0.31 3.19 -12.35
C ASN A 115 0.56 1.67 -12.42
N ARG A 116 -0.41 0.85 -11.99
CA ARG A 116 -0.36 -0.62 -11.99
C ARG A 116 -1.67 -1.22 -12.51
N PRO A 117 -1.90 -1.21 -13.84
CA PRO A 117 -3.17 -1.66 -14.43
C PRO A 117 -3.56 -3.11 -14.13
N ASN A 118 -2.59 -3.95 -13.77
CA ASN A 118 -2.78 -5.38 -13.50
C ASN A 118 -2.78 -5.71 -12.00
N MET A 119 -2.73 -4.72 -11.12
CA MET A 119 -2.75 -4.96 -9.66
C MET A 119 -4.08 -5.59 -9.25
N ALA A 120 -4.04 -6.68 -8.48
CA ALA A 120 -5.23 -7.19 -7.81
C ALA A 120 -5.67 -6.16 -6.76
N LEU A 121 -6.80 -5.49 -7.00
CA LEU A 121 -7.25 -4.35 -6.22
C LEU A 121 -8.66 -4.54 -5.67
N ILE A 122 -8.75 -4.89 -4.39
CA ILE A 122 -10.02 -5.08 -3.69
C ILE A 122 -10.46 -3.80 -2.99
N GLY A 123 -11.77 -3.68 -2.73
CA GLY A 123 -12.38 -2.54 -2.04
C GLY A 123 -12.23 -2.63 -0.52
N ASP A 124 -13.34 -2.46 0.18
CA ASP A 124 -13.41 -2.59 1.63
C ASP A 124 -13.06 -4.03 2.06
N ILE A 125 -12.06 -4.18 2.93
CA ILE A 125 -11.62 -5.48 3.46
C ILE A 125 -12.74 -6.27 4.16
N ARG A 126 -13.78 -5.59 4.65
CA ARG A 126 -14.93 -6.23 5.33
C ARG A 126 -15.76 -7.09 4.40
N ASP A 127 -15.74 -6.81 3.10
CA ASP A 127 -16.51 -7.51 2.09
C ASP A 127 -15.86 -8.82 1.60
N TYR A 128 -14.68 -9.16 2.13
CA TYR A 128 -13.89 -10.31 1.67
C TYR A 128 -13.56 -11.27 2.82
N THR A 129 -13.65 -12.56 2.52
CA THR A 129 -13.07 -13.62 3.34
C THR A 129 -11.56 -13.72 3.10
N THR A 130 -10.84 -14.44 3.96
CA THR A 130 -9.39 -14.66 3.80
C THR A 130 -9.12 -15.54 2.58
N GLU A 131 -10.00 -16.50 2.30
CA GLU A 131 -9.98 -17.30 1.08
C GLU A 131 -10.17 -16.47 -0.18
N ASP A 132 -11.10 -15.51 -0.17
CA ASP A 132 -11.30 -14.58 -1.30
C ASP A 132 -10.05 -13.76 -1.56
N ILE A 133 -9.44 -13.22 -0.51
CA ILE A 133 -8.22 -12.41 -0.59
C ILE A 133 -7.08 -13.23 -1.19
N LEU A 134 -6.82 -14.43 -0.68
CA LEU A 134 -5.74 -15.29 -1.18
C LEU A 134 -5.98 -15.72 -2.64
N LYS A 135 -7.23 -16.04 -3.00
CA LYS A 135 -7.60 -16.39 -4.37
C LYS A 135 -7.38 -15.22 -5.33
N LEU A 136 -7.82 -14.01 -4.95
CA LEU A 136 -7.65 -12.79 -5.76
C LEU A 136 -6.18 -12.38 -5.87
N ALA A 137 -5.38 -12.63 -4.84
CA ALA A 137 -3.92 -12.44 -4.85
C ALA A 137 -3.18 -13.51 -5.69
N GLY A 138 -3.87 -14.49 -6.27
CA GLY A 138 -3.25 -15.56 -7.06
C GLY A 138 -2.44 -16.57 -6.23
N VAL A 139 -2.72 -16.67 -4.94
CA VAL A 139 -1.97 -17.52 -4.00
C VAL A 139 -2.57 -18.92 -4.01
N SER A 140 -1.86 -19.88 -4.60
CA SER A 140 -2.25 -21.30 -4.58
C SER A 140 -2.07 -21.94 -3.20
N SER A 141 -2.83 -23.00 -2.91
CA SER A 141 -2.69 -23.79 -1.69
C SER A 141 -1.23 -24.24 -1.47
N GLY A 142 -0.66 -23.90 -0.31
CA GLY A 142 0.72 -24.23 0.05
C GLY A 142 1.74 -23.10 -0.22
N ASN A 143 1.36 -22.02 -0.90
CA ASN A 143 2.19 -20.81 -0.97
C ASN A 143 1.95 -19.95 0.27
N GLU A 144 3.06 -19.55 0.90
CA GLU A 144 3.03 -18.73 2.10
C GLU A 144 3.06 -17.23 1.76
N ILE A 145 2.39 -16.42 2.58
CA ILE A 145 2.53 -14.96 2.57
C ILE A 145 3.66 -14.56 3.51
N ASP A 146 4.64 -13.83 3.01
CA ASP A 146 5.75 -13.35 3.82
C ASP A 146 5.38 -12.12 4.65
N LEU A 147 4.55 -11.23 4.09
CA LEU A 147 4.20 -9.96 4.72
C LEU A 147 2.72 -9.61 4.53
N ILE A 148 2.09 -9.17 5.61
CA ILE A 148 0.86 -8.36 5.53
C ILE A 148 1.17 -6.98 6.10
N MET A 149 0.83 -5.94 5.35
CA MET A 149 1.08 -4.56 5.75
C MET A 149 -0.19 -3.72 5.65
N GLY A 150 -0.27 -2.66 6.44
CA GLY A 150 -1.31 -1.66 6.28
C GLY A 150 -1.29 -0.52 7.29
N GLY A 151 -2.02 0.55 6.95
CA GLY A 151 -2.27 1.70 7.82
C GLY A 151 -3.74 1.79 8.27
N PRO A 152 -4.26 0.81 9.03
CA PRO A 152 -5.67 0.80 9.42
C PRO A 152 -6.04 2.04 10.24
N PRO A 153 -7.21 2.65 9.97
CA PRO A 153 -7.65 3.83 10.72
C PRO A 153 -7.91 3.48 12.20
N CYS A 154 -7.30 4.22 13.12
CA CYS A 154 -7.39 3.99 14.57
C CYS A 154 -8.57 4.74 15.25
N GLN A 155 -9.43 5.42 14.49
CA GLN A 155 -10.38 6.41 15.00
C GLN A 155 -11.41 5.87 16.01
N ALA A 156 -11.70 4.58 16.01
CA ALA A 156 -12.83 4.00 16.73
C ALA A 156 -12.46 3.20 18.00
N PHE A 157 -11.17 3.07 18.32
CA PHE A 157 -10.80 2.51 19.61
C PHE A 157 -11.04 3.50 20.77
N SER A 158 -11.10 4.81 20.49
CA SER A 158 -11.39 5.83 21.52
C SER A 158 -12.85 5.83 21.97
N THR A 159 -13.76 5.25 21.17
CA THR A 159 -15.20 5.07 21.42
C THR A 159 -15.56 3.70 22.00
N ALA A 160 -14.66 2.72 22.00
CA ALA A 160 -14.90 1.30 22.33
C ALA A 160 -15.10 0.97 23.83
N GLY A 161 -15.40 1.96 24.67
CA GLY A 161 -15.62 1.82 26.11
C GLY A 161 -16.94 1.16 26.53
N LYS A 162 -17.68 0.59 25.59
CA LYS A 162 -18.84 -0.28 25.82
C LYS A 162 -18.51 -1.64 25.20
N ARG A 163 -18.21 -2.62 26.06
CA ARG A 163 -18.22 -4.07 25.82
C ARG A 163 -18.65 -4.45 24.40
N LEU A 164 -17.79 -5.10 23.62
CA LEU A 164 -18.24 -6.00 22.54
C LEU A 164 -19.34 -5.40 21.64
N GLY A 165 -19.27 -4.10 21.35
CA GLY A 165 -20.28 -3.39 20.59
C GLY A 165 -19.96 -3.50 19.11
N LEU A 166 -20.61 -4.44 18.44
CA LEU A 166 -20.76 -4.60 16.98
C LEU A 166 -21.33 -3.35 16.25
N GLU A 167 -21.27 -2.15 16.84
CA GLU A 167 -22.01 -0.96 16.38
C GLU A 167 -21.11 0.24 16.00
N ASP A 168 -19.78 0.15 16.09
CA ASP A 168 -18.88 1.15 15.48
C ASP A 168 -18.17 0.55 14.26
N GLU A 169 -18.72 0.83 13.07
CA GLU A 169 -18.25 0.33 11.77
C GLU A 169 -16.76 0.59 11.51
N ARG A 170 -16.19 1.66 12.09
CA ARG A 170 -14.77 2.02 11.92
C ARG A 170 -13.84 1.32 12.90
N GLY A 171 -14.34 0.90 14.07
CA GLY A 171 -13.57 0.10 15.03
C GLY A 171 -13.46 -1.34 14.58
N ASN A 172 -14.52 -1.76 13.89
CA ASN A 172 -14.64 -3.04 13.22
C ASN A 172 -13.55 -3.24 12.15
N VAL A 173 -13.13 -2.20 11.40
CA VAL A 173 -12.19 -2.40 10.27
C VAL A 173 -10.74 -2.68 10.70
N PHE A 174 -10.27 -2.07 11.80
CA PHE A 174 -8.93 -2.39 12.33
C PHE A 174 -8.91 -3.83 12.86
N ILE A 175 -9.96 -4.23 13.58
CA ILE A 175 -10.08 -5.61 14.08
C ILE A 175 -10.16 -6.59 12.92
N LYS A 176 -10.98 -6.30 11.88
CA LYS A 176 -11.03 -7.11 10.66
C LYS A 176 -9.65 -7.24 9.99
N TYR A 177 -8.85 -6.19 9.96
CA TYR A 177 -7.47 -6.27 9.47
C TYR A 177 -6.61 -7.21 10.31
N LEU A 178 -6.68 -7.12 11.65
CA LEU A 178 -5.99 -8.06 12.52
C LEU A 178 -6.49 -9.49 12.32
N ASP A 179 -7.81 -9.70 12.23
CA ASP A 179 -8.40 -11.02 12.02
C ASP A 179 -7.92 -11.65 10.70
N VAL A 180 -7.97 -10.89 9.60
CA VAL A 180 -7.44 -11.33 8.29
C VAL A 180 -5.96 -11.65 8.40
N ALA A 181 -5.16 -10.79 9.04
CA ALA A 181 -3.73 -11.03 9.15
C ALA A 181 -3.40 -12.25 10.02
N LEU A 182 -4.11 -12.46 11.12
CA LEU A 182 -3.88 -13.56 12.05
C LEU A 182 -4.47 -14.89 11.56
N ASP A 183 -5.44 -14.85 10.66
CA ASP A 183 -5.98 -16.04 9.99
C ASP A 183 -5.04 -16.49 8.85
N ILE A 184 -4.56 -15.56 8.02
CA ILE A 184 -3.57 -15.84 6.97
C ILE A 184 -2.20 -16.25 7.55
N ARG A 185 -1.88 -15.77 8.77
CA ARG A 185 -0.64 -16.05 9.50
C ARG A 185 0.65 -15.81 8.69
N PRO A 186 0.91 -14.60 8.16
CA PRO A 186 2.14 -14.33 7.39
C PRO A 186 3.38 -14.39 8.29
N LYS A 187 4.58 -14.44 7.70
CA LYS A 187 5.83 -14.37 8.51
C LYS A 187 5.93 -13.06 9.28
N TYR A 188 5.56 -11.96 8.65
CA TYR A 188 5.58 -10.63 9.23
C TYR A 188 4.25 -9.90 9.08
N ILE A 189 3.91 -9.08 10.08
CA ILE A 189 2.81 -8.11 10.02
C ILE A 189 3.39 -6.72 10.30
N VAL A 190 3.09 -5.75 9.43
CA VAL A 190 3.49 -4.35 9.61
C VAL A 190 2.25 -3.46 9.71
N ILE A 191 2.15 -2.74 10.82
CA ILE A 191 1.06 -1.80 11.09
C ILE A 191 1.65 -0.39 11.19
N GLU A 192 1.21 0.50 10.31
CA GLU A 192 1.49 1.93 10.41
C GLU A 192 0.36 2.64 11.15
N ASN A 193 0.73 3.61 12.00
CA ASN A 193 -0.26 4.52 12.57
C ASN A 193 0.33 5.87 12.99
N VAL A 194 -0.56 6.79 13.38
CA VAL A 194 -0.18 8.10 13.90
C VAL A 194 0.39 8.01 15.33
N ARG A 195 1.20 9.01 15.72
CA ARG A 195 1.74 9.15 17.10
C ARG A 195 0.68 9.03 18.20
N GLY A 196 -0.54 9.50 17.93
CA GLY A 196 -1.66 9.44 18.87
C GLY A 196 -2.01 8.03 19.36
N LEU A 197 -1.66 6.98 18.61
CA LEU A 197 -1.84 5.59 19.05
C LEU A 197 -1.13 5.28 20.37
N LEU A 198 0.04 5.89 20.62
CA LEU A 198 0.84 5.66 21.83
C LEU A 198 0.11 6.08 23.13
N SER A 199 -0.81 7.03 23.03
CA SER A 199 -1.54 7.58 24.17
C SER A 199 -3.05 7.33 24.12
N ALA A 200 -3.56 6.70 23.06
CA ALA A 200 -4.99 6.44 22.91
C ALA A 200 -5.50 5.49 24.02
N PRO A 201 -6.49 5.91 24.83
CA PRO A 201 -7.15 5.02 25.79
C PRO A 201 -8.18 4.12 25.10
N MET A 202 -8.52 2.97 25.71
CA MET A 202 -9.62 2.11 25.23
C MET A 202 -11.00 2.74 25.48
N LYS A 203 -11.10 3.60 26.50
CA LYS A 203 -12.29 4.36 26.83
C LYS A 203 -11.92 5.81 27.11
N HIS A 204 -12.43 6.72 26.31
CA HIS A 204 -12.22 8.14 26.56
C HIS A 204 -13.06 8.63 27.75
N ARG A 205 -12.40 9.20 28.76
CA ARG A 205 -13.03 9.99 29.83
C ARG A 205 -12.92 11.49 29.52
N PRO A 206 -13.99 12.29 29.54
CA PRO A 206 -13.91 13.74 29.34
C PRO A 206 -12.88 14.43 30.26
N HIS A 207 -12.22 15.49 29.79
CA HIS A 207 -11.13 16.13 30.54
C HIS A 207 -11.61 16.80 31.84
N ASN A 208 -12.85 17.32 31.84
CA ASN A 208 -13.52 17.87 33.01
C ASN A 208 -13.91 16.82 34.06
N GLU A 209 -13.78 15.53 33.74
CA GLU A 209 -13.99 14.41 34.66
C GLU A 209 -12.68 13.75 35.10
N ARG A 210 -11.55 14.45 34.93
CA ARG A 210 -10.21 14.02 35.35
C ARG A 210 -9.60 15.06 36.30
N GLY A 211 -8.75 14.62 37.22
CA GLY A 211 -7.96 15.51 38.07
C GLY A 211 -8.14 15.25 39.55
N GLU A 212 -7.58 16.16 40.35
CA GLU A 212 -7.58 16.09 41.81
C GLU A 212 -9.02 16.16 42.37
N GLY A 213 -9.33 15.30 43.34
CA GLY A 213 -10.68 15.19 43.91
C GLY A 213 -11.67 14.32 43.10
N LEU A 214 -11.28 13.80 41.94
CA LEU A 214 -12.08 12.86 41.15
C LEU A 214 -11.51 11.43 41.23
N PRO A 215 -12.33 10.37 41.01
CA PRO A 215 -11.85 9.00 41.03
C PRO A 215 -10.71 8.77 40.02
N PRO A 216 -9.69 7.96 40.34
CA PRO A 216 -8.60 7.66 39.43
C PRO A 216 -9.10 7.01 38.13
N LEU A 217 -8.32 7.15 37.06
CA LEU A 217 -8.63 6.51 35.77
C LEU A 217 -8.67 4.99 35.92
N LYS A 218 -9.74 4.37 35.41
CA LYS A 218 -9.84 2.91 35.29
C LYS A 218 -8.81 2.40 34.29
N SER A 219 -8.46 1.12 34.35
CA SER A 219 -7.49 0.50 33.44
C SER A 219 -7.83 0.71 31.95
N GLU A 220 -9.12 0.73 31.58
CA GLU A 220 -9.60 1.01 30.22
C GLU A 220 -9.45 2.48 29.81
N GLU A 221 -9.38 3.39 30.77
CA GLU A 221 -9.26 4.84 30.58
C GLU A 221 -7.80 5.30 30.59
N GLN A 222 -6.85 4.40 30.88
CA GLN A 222 -5.43 4.68 30.91
C GLN A 222 -4.90 5.00 29.49
N PRO A 223 -4.00 5.99 29.35
CA PRO A 223 -3.33 6.25 28.08
C PRO A 223 -2.59 5.02 27.54
N GLY A 224 -2.64 4.82 26.22
CA GLY A 224 -1.96 3.72 25.54
C GLY A 224 -2.69 2.37 25.63
N GLY A 225 -3.91 2.34 26.17
CA GLY A 225 -4.74 1.14 26.25
C GLY A 225 -4.96 0.45 24.90
N VAL A 226 -5.11 1.21 23.82
CA VAL A 226 -5.32 0.67 22.46
C VAL A 226 -4.09 -0.10 21.98
N LEU A 227 -2.91 0.51 22.08
CA LEU A 227 -1.66 -0.15 21.74
C LEU A 227 -1.44 -1.41 22.58
N HIS A 228 -1.73 -1.33 23.88
CA HIS A 228 -1.64 -2.48 24.77
C HIS A 228 -2.56 -3.63 24.34
N TYR A 229 -3.80 -3.32 23.95
CA TYR A 229 -4.76 -4.30 23.44
C TYR A 229 -4.27 -4.97 22.15
N ILE A 230 -3.79 -4.18 21.18
CA ILE A 230 -3.22 -4.69 19.91
C ILE A 230 -2.06 -5.64 20.18
N ILE A 231 -1.10 -5.22 21.03
CA ILE A 231 0.06 -6.05 21.40
C ILE A 231 -0.39 -7.37 22.06
N ARG A 232 -1.41 -7.33 22.92
CA ARG A 232 -1.93 -8.53 23.59
C ARG A 232 -2.54 -9.51 22.59
N ILE A 233 -3.36 -9.06 21.65
CA ILE A 233 -3.93 -9.92 20.60
C ILE A 233 -2.82 -10.59 19.81
N ILE A 234 -1.89 -9.79 19.27
CA ILE A 234 -0.83 -10.26 18.39
C ILE A 234 0.08 -11.28 19.11
N LYS A 235 0.47 -10.98 20.36
CA LYS A 235 1.24 -11.93 21.19
C LYS A 235 0.48 -13.21 21.50
N SER A 236 -0.82 -13.11 21.78
CA SER A 236 -1.66 -14.29 22.05
C SER A 236 -1.79 -15.21 20.83
N ALA A 237 -1.66 -14.65 19.62
CA ALA A 237 -1.60 -15.40 18.36
C ALA A 237 -0.22 -16.01 18.05
N GLY A 238 0.78 -15.80 18.91
CA GLY A 238 2.12 -16.37 18.82
C GLY A 238 3.18 -15.47 18.16
N TYR A 239 2.88 -14.20 17.89
CA TYR A 239 3.83 -13.28 17.28
C TYR A 239 4.66 -12.53 18.33
N SER A 240 5.93 -12.28 18.01
CA SER A 240 6.71 -11.24 18.68
C SER A 240 6.27 -9.86 18.20
N VAL A 241 6.56 -8.81 18.97
CA VAL A 241 6.23 -7.43 18.60
C VAL A 241 7.39 -6.50 18.92
N SER A 242 7.76 -5.70 17.93
CA SER A 242 8.62 -4.52 18.04
C SER A 242 7.84 -3.31 17.54
N PHE A 243 7.87 -2.19 18.26
CA PHE A 243 7.30 -0.95 17.75
C PHE A 243 8.15 0.25 18.16
N ASN A 244 8.16 1.28 17.34
CA ASN A 244 8.83 2.54 17.65
C ASN A 244 8.15 3.72 16.93
N LEU A 245 8.43 4.94 17.40
CA LEU A 245 8.04 6.18 16.73
C LEU A 245 9.16 6.63 15.80
N TYR A 246 8.87 6.76 14.51
CA TYR A 246 9.81 7.18 13.48
C TYR A 246 9.41 8.52 12.89
N ASN A 247 10.39 9.41 12.71
CA ASN A 247 10.21 10.65 11.96
C ASN A 247 10.80 10.48 10.56
N SER A 248 9.99 10.68 9.51
CA SER A 248 10.42 10.54 8.12
C SER A 248 11.62 11.42 7.74
N ALA A 249 11.82 12.55 8.43
CA ALA A 249 12.99 13.41 8.23
C ALA A 249 14.31 12.68 8.51
N ASN A 250 14.32 11.75 9.48
CA ASN A 250 15.48 10.91 9.79
C ASN A 250 15.78 9.86 8.71
N PHE A 251 14.93 9.75 7.68
CA PHE A 251 15.06 8.80 6.57
C PHE A 251 15.20 9.51 5.21
N GLY A 252 15.55 10.80 5.21
CA GLY A 252 15.80 11.56 3.98
C GLY A 252 14.56 12.14 3.32
N VAL A 253 13.40 12.11 3.98
CA VAL A 253 12.21 12.80 3.48
C VAL A 253 12.25 14.25 3.96
N PRO A 254 12.03 15.27 3.11
CA PRO A 254 12.06 16.69 3.47
C PRO A 254 10.80 17.14 4.25
N GLN A 255 10.35 16.32 5.20
CA GLN A 255 9.14 16.52 5.97
C GLN A 255 9.31 15.92 7.37
N ILE A 256 8.97 16.69 8.40
CA ILE A 256 8.77 16.16 9.74
C ILE A 256 7.39 15.48 9.77
N ARG A 257 7.39 14.15 9.86
CA ARG A 257 6.18 13.35 9.96
C ARG A 257 6.45 12.13 10.82
N GLU A 258 5.86 12.14 12.00
CA GLU A 258 6.02 11.05 12.97
C GLU A 258 4.97 9.97 12.76
N ARG A 259 5.41 8.70 12.75
CA ARG A 259 4.57 7.51 12.65
C ARG A 259 5.03 6.42 13.59
N VAL A 260 4.05 5.77 14.22
CA VAL A 260 4.28 4.54 14.96
C VAL A 260 4.30 3.41 13.95
N ILE A 261 5.37 2.65 13.91
CA ILE A 261 5.47 1.44 13.10
C ILE A 261 5.56 0.26 14.06
N ILE A 262 4.64 -0.68 13.92
CA ILE A 262 4.58 -1.93 14.68
C ILE A 262 4.95 -3.05 13.71
N ILE A 263 5.98 -3.81 14.03
CA ILE A 263 6.43 -4.98 13.27
C ILE A 263 6.26 -6.20 14.15
N CYS A 264 5.55 -7.20 13.62
CA CYS A 264 5.26 -8.44 14.31
C CYS A 264 5.89 -9.60 13.56
N SER A 265 6.59 -10.50 14.25
CA SER A 265 7.23 -11.67 13.64
C SER A 265 6.64 -12.96 14.17
N ARG A 266 6.29 -13.88 13.27
CA ARG A 266 5.66 -15.16 13.61
C ARG A 266 6.63 -16.13 14.29
N ASP A 267 7.94 -15.98 14.05
CA ASP A 267 8.98 -16.86 14.59
C ASP A 267 9.34 -16.58 16.06
N GLY A 268 8.71 -15.57 16.69
CA GLY A 268 8.98 -15.18 18.06
C GLY A 268 10.21 -14.28 18.25
N SER A 269 11.00 -14.06 17.20
CA SER A 269 12.17 -13.16 17.23
C SER A 269 11.74 -11.72 17.10
N ARG A 270 12.25 -10.82 17.95
CA ARG A 270 11.98 -9.38 17.78
C ARG A 270 12.74 -8.85 16.57
N VAL A 271 12.03 -8.18 15.68
CA VAL A 271 12.65 -7.44 14.56
C VAL A 271 13.39 -6.21 15.12
N PRO A 272 14.63 -5.95 14.69
CA PRO A 272 15.39 -4.77 15.13
C PRO A 272 14.73 -3.46 14.68
N PHE A 273 15.03 -2.38 15.39
CA PHE A 273 14.55 -1.06 15.01
C PHE A 273 15.25 -0.53 13.76
N LEU A 274 14.51 0.21 12.95
CA LEU A 274 15.04 0.89 11.78
C LEU A 274 16.07 1.93 12.22
N GLN A 275 17.21 1.93 11.56
CA GLN A 275 18.28 2.87 11.84
C GLN A 275 18.09 4.13 10.99
N PRO A 276 18.18 5.33 11.59
CA PRO A 276 18.07 6.57 10.85
C PRO A 276 19.22 6.71 9.84
N THR A 277 18.92 7.26 8.66
CA THR A 277 19.93 7.58 7.64
C THR A 277 20.32 9.06 7.64
N HIS A 278 19.52 9.90 8.30
CA HIS A 278 19.72 11.34 8.43
C HIS A 278 19.45 11.78 9.86
N SER A 279 19.96 12.95 10.24
CA SER A 279 19.65 13.59 11.53
C SER A 279 19.46 15.10 11.35
N GLU A 280 18.81 15.77 12.29
CA GLU A 280 18.50 17.20 12.17
C GLU A 280 19.77 18.05 12.03
N LYS A 281 20.80 17.71 12.80
CA LYS A 281 22.03 18.51 12.91
C LYS A 281 23.27 17.83 12.34
N GLY A 282 23.14 16.65 11.74
CA GLY A 282 24.27 15.87 11.25
C GLY A 282 25.00 15.11 12.36
N GLU A 283 24.26 14.74 13.41
CA GLU A 283 24.73 13.98 14.55
C GLU A 283 25.11 12.55 14.14
N TYR A 284 26.02 11.93 14.91
CA TYR A 284 26.47 10.55 14.70
C TYR A 284 27.09 10.27 13.31
N GLY A 285 27.60 11.29 12.64
CA GLY A 285 28.17 11.17 11.29
C GLY A 285 27.13 10.99 10.18
N LEU A 286 25.85 11.17 10.49
CA LEU A 286 24.77 11.10 9.51
C LEU A 286 24.66 12.41 8.72
N PRO A 287 24.24 12.37 7.45
CA PRO A 287 23.79 13.56 6.72
C PRO A 287 22.71 14.34 7.47
N LYS A 288 22.68 15.66 7.25
CA LYS A 288 21.60 16.53 7.75
C LYS A 288 20.29 16.23 7.03
N TRP A 289 19.16 16.51 7.67
CA TRP A 289 17.85 16.42 7.02
C TRP A 289 17.82 17.19 5.71
N ILE A 290 17.19 16.58 4.70
CA ILE A 290 16.98 17.19 3.38
C ILE A 290 16.00 18.36 3.54
N THR A 291 16.35 19.51 2.98
CA THR A 291 15.47 20.69 3.03
C THR A 291 14.45 20.69 1.90
N LEU A 292 13.33 21.40 2.10
CA LEU A 292 12.36 21.65 1.04
C LEU A 292 13.02 22.24 -0.21
N ARG A 293 13.96 23.18 -0.02
CA ARG A 293 14.69 23.83 -1.11
C ARG A 293 15.40 22.79 -1.98
N GLU A 294 16.16 21.88 -1.39
CA GLU A 294 16.87 20.82 -2.13
C GLU A 294 15.91 19.96 -2.97
N THR A 295 14.71 19.70 -2.46
CA THR A 295 13.71 18.88 -3.15
C THR A 295 13.07 19.59 -4.35
N ILE A 296 12.80 20.89 -4.23
CA ILE A 296 12.01 21.62 -5.25
C ILE A 296 12.84 22.47 -6.21
N THR A 297 14.15 22.60 -6.00
CA THR A 297 15.01 23.49 -6.81
C THR A 297 15.00 23.15 -8.31
N ASN A 298 14.76 21.89 -8.67
CA ASN A 298 14.76 21.44 -10.06
C ASN A 298 13.38 21.46 -10.73
N LEU A 299 12.33 21.91 -10.04
CA LEU A 299 11.00 22.06 -10.63
C LEU A 299 11.01 23.24 -11.62
N LYS A 300 10.64 22.96 -12.87
CA LYS A 300 10.56 23.94 -13.97
C LYS A 300 9.10 24.20 -14.33
N ASN A 301 8.83 25.34 -14.98
CA ASN A 301 7.48 25.71 -15.47
C ASN A 301 6.41 25.78 -14.38
N ILE A 302 6.76 26.35 -13.22
CA ILE A 302 5.82 26.59 -12.14
C ILE A 302 5.17 27.95 -12.39
N THR A 303 3.90 27.96 -12.81
CA THR A 303 3.06 29.16 -12.71
C THR A 303 2.52 29.19 -11.29
N HIS A 304 3.00 30.12 -10.47
CA HIS A 304 2.47 30.36 -9.13
C HIS A 304 1.13 31.10 -9.19
#